data_AF-A0A1G0E9Q1-F1
#
_entry.id   AF-A0A1G0E9Q1-F1
#
_cell.length_a   1.000
_cell.length_b   1.000
_cell.length_c   1.000
_cell.angle_alpha   90.00
_cell.angle_beta   90.00
_cell.angle_gamma   90.00
#
_symmetry.space_group_name_H-M   'P 1'
#
loop_
_entity.id
_entity.type
_entity.pdbx_description
1 polymer ?
#
loop_
_entity_poly.entity_id
_entity_poly.type
_entity_poly.pdbx_seq_one_letter_code
_entity_poly.pdbx_strand_id
1 'polypeptide(L)'
;MISHCDLELLARNFSRHNIGFFKFNDREEVLAYLQSNLNQTMQIAWGGSVTLNECGILDYLRREKFPRLCDRDNPELSEEERMEIGRKAFSADVFLTSANAITEDGLIVNIDGAGNRVVATIFGPKKVYFIFNHYFV
;
A
#
# COMPACT_ATOMS: atom_id res chain seq x y z
N MET A 1 7.12 -5.58 -29.68
CA MET A 1 7.85 -6.34 -28.64
C MET A 1 7.20 -5.96 -27.33
N ILE A 2 6.42 -6.86 -26.71
CA ILE A 2 5.90 -6.60 -25.37
C ILE A 2 7.10 -6.80 -24.45
N SER A 3 7.62 -5.73 -23.88
CA SER A 3 8.62 -5.84 -22.81
C SER A 3 7.97 -6.65 -21.70
N HIS A 4 8.53 -7.80 -21.35
CA HIS A 4 8.05 -8.60 -20.22
C HIS A 4 8.81 -8.11 -18.99
N CYS A 5 8.10 -7.74 -17.92
CA CYS A 5 8.75 -7.31 -16.68
C CYS A 5 9.47 -8.51 -16.07
N ASP A 6 10.78 -8.44 -15.90
CA ASP A 6 11.57 -9.46 -15.22
C ASP A 6 11.35 -9.35 -13.70
N LEU A 7 10.33 -10.05 -13.22
CA LEU A 7 9.97 -10.08 -11.80
C LEU A 7 11.04 -10.77 -10.93
N GLU A 8 11.88 -11.65 -11.51
CA GLU A 8 12.98 -12.27 -10.75
C GLU A 8 14.11 -11.27 -10.54
N LEU A 9 14.42 -10.46 -11.55
CA LEU A 9 15.37 -9.35 -11.43
C LEU A 9 14.87 -8.31 -10.42
N LEU A 10 13.60 -7.92 -10.50
CA LEU A 10 12.97 -7.00 -9.55
C LEU A 10 13.07 -7.52 -8.11
N ALA A 11 12.66 -8.78 -7.88
CA ALA A 11 12.73 -9.40 -6.55
C ALA A 11 14.15 -9.39 -5.98
N ARG A 12 15.15 -9.67 -6.83
CA ARG A 12 16.56 -9.63 -6.45
C ARG A 12 17.02 -8.23 -6.09
N ASN A 13 16.64 -7.22 -6.87
CA ASN A 13 17.02 -5.84 -6.62
C ASN A 13 16.36 -5.32 -5.33
N PHE A 14 15.08 -5.60 -5.09
CA PHE A 14 14.42 -5.30 -3.82
C PHE A 14 15.09 -5.97 -2.62
N SER A 15 15.46 -7.25 -2.73
CA SER A 15 16.14 -7.95 -1.64
C SER A 15 17.46 -7.30 -1.25
N ARG A 16 18.21 -6.70 -2.19
CA ARG A 16 19.46 -5.98 -1.90
C ARG A 16 19.25 -4.71 -1.06
N HIS A 17 18.02 -4.19 -1.06
CA HIS A 17 17.58 -3.03 -0.27
C HIS A 17 16.76 -3.43 0.96
N ASN A 18 16.75 -4.72 1.35
CA ASN A 18 15.93 -5.26 2.43
C ASN A 18 14.42 -5.09 2.23
N ILE A 19 13.97 -5.05 0.97
CA ILE A 19 12.56 -5.01 0.60
C ILE A 19 12.12 -6.42 0.23
N GLY A 20 11.09 -6.94 0.92
CA GLY A 20 10.48 -8.22 0.59
C GLY A 20 9.61 -8.15 -0.67
N PHE A 21 9.61 -9.21 -1.47
CA PHE A 21 8.81 -9.30 -2.68
C PHE A 21 8.00 -10.60 -2.69
N PHE A 22 6.71 -10.49 -2.98
CA PHE A 22 5.79 -11.62 -3.09
C PHE A 22 5.01 -11.49 -4.39
N LYS A 23 4.95 -12.58 -5.16
CA LYS A 23 4.14 -12.67 -6.37
C LYS A 23 2.90 -13.50 -6.06
N PHE A 24 1.76 -12.99 -6.49
CA PHE A 24 0.46 -13.64 -6.43
C PHE A 24 -0.11 -13.77 -7.84
N ASN A 25 -0.98 -14.75 -8.05
CA ASN A 25 -1.59 -15.00 -9.35
C ASN A 25 -2.76 -14.04 -9.62
N ASP A 26 -3.46 -13.64 -8.57
CA ASP A 26 -4.63 -12.78 -8.64
C ASP A 26 -4.78 -11.90 -7.39
N ARG A 27 -5.80 -11.03 -7.42
CA ARG A 27 -6.08 -10.08 -6.33
C ARG A 27 -6.67 -10.77 -5.11
N GLU A 28 -7.34 -11.90 -5.28
CA GLU A 28 -7.95 -12.68 -4.22
C GLU A 28 -6.86 -13.29 -3.31
N GLU A 29 -5.77 -13.78 -3.90
CA GLU A 29 -4.57 -14.24 -3.17
C GLU A 29 -3.89 -13.09 -2.40
N VAL A 30 -3.81 -11.89 -2.98
CA VAL A 30 -3.28 -10.70 -2.28
C VAL A 30 -4.14 -10.38 -1.05
N LEU A 31 -5.46 -10.38 -1.20
CA LEU A 31 -6.38 -10.11 -0.10
C LEU A 31 -6.26 -11.17 1.00
N ALA A 32 -6.20 -12.45 0.63
CA ALA A 32 -6.03 -13.56 1.58
C ALA A 32 -4.70 -13.47 2.36
N TYR A 33 -3.62 -13.05 1.68
CA TYR A 33 -2.35 -12.79 2.34
C TYR A 33 -2.46 -11.66 3.37
N LEU A 34 -3.09 -10.54 3.01
CA LEU A 34 -3.30 -9.43 3.95
C LEU A 34 -4.21 -9.83 5.12
N GLN A 35 -5.28 -10.58 4.88
CA GLN A 35 -6.15 -11.13 5.93
C GLN A 35 -5.37 -11.94 6.97
N SER A 36 -4.40 -12.73 6.51
CA SER A 36 -3.58 -13.58 7.38
C SER A 36 -2.46 -12.82 8.12
N ASN A 37 -2.12 -11.61 7.66
CA ASN A 37 -0.98 -10.83 8.18
C ASN A 37 -1.41 -9.56 8.93
N LEU A 38 -2.68 -9.19 8.88
CA LEU A 38 -3.25 -8.07 9.61
C LEU A 38 -4.04 -8.60 10.81
N ASN A 39 -3.98 -7.90 11.93
CA ASN A 39 -4.74 -8.26 13.12
C ASN A 39 -5.38 -7.06 13.79
N GLN A 40 -6.38 -7.33 14.62
CA GLN A 40 -7.25 -6.34 15.26
C GLN A 40 -6.52 -5.37 16.20
N THR A 41 -5.29 -5.70 16.62
CA THR A 41 -4.51 -4.79 17.44
C THR A 41 -3.80 -3.74 16.60
N MET A 42 -3.54 -3.94 15.31
CA MET A 42 -2.74 -3.02 14.48
C MET A 42 -3.46 -1.71 14.19
N GLN A 43 -2.71 -0.59 14.21
CA GLN A 43 -3.13 0.65 13.56
C GLN A 43 -2.82 0.54 12.07
N ILE A 44 -3.86 0.63 11.24
CA ILE A 44 -3.76 0.40 9.80
C ILE A 44 -4.17 1.68 9.08
N ALA A 45 -3.34 2.10 8.13
CA ALA A 45 -3.58 3.28 7.29
C ALA A 45 -3.26 2.96 5.83
N TRP A 46 -3.65 3.85 4.92
CA TRP A 46 -3.28 3.73 3.52
C TRP A 46 -3.07 5.07 2.83
N GLY A 47 -2.34 4.99 1.73
CA GLY A 47 -2.15 6.08 0.78
C GLY A 47 -3.09 5.98 -0.41
N GLY A 48 -3.03 6.97 -1.30
CA GLY A 48 -3.87 7.00 -2.50
C GLY A 48 -3.58 5.83 -3.44
N SER A 49 -4.55 4.94 -3.64
CA SER A 49 -4.37 3.78 -4.50
C SER A 49 -5.69 3.28 -5.09
N VAL A 50 -5.78 3.30 -6.42
CA VAL A 50 -6.87 2.62 -7.14
C VAL A 50 -6.74 1.11 -6.99
N THR A 51 -5.52 0.58 -7.04
CA THR A 51 -5.25 -0.86 -6.89
C THR A 51 -5.78 -1.43 -5.58
N LEU A 52 -5.64 -0.72 -4.44
CA LEU A 52 -6.20 -1.18 -3.18
C LEU A 52 -7.74 -1.32 -3.23
N ASN A 53 -8.42 -0.45 -3.97
CA ASN A 53 -9.85 -0.54 -4.19
C ASN A 53 -10.19 -1.72 -5.12
N GLU A 54 -9.49 -1.85 -6.25
CA GLU A 54 -9.71 -2.94 -7.23
C GLU A 54 -9.47 -4.35 -6.66
N CYS A 55 -8.57 -4.46 -5.68
CA CYS A 55 -8.30 -5.69 -4.94
C CYS A 55 -9.30 -5.94 -3.79
N GLY A 56 -10.28 -5.04 -3.56
CA GLY A 56 -11.26 -5.17 -2.47
C GLY A 56 -10.67 -5.02 -1.06
N ILE A 57 -9.44 -4.48 -0.94
CA ILE A 57 -8.71 -4.39 0.32
C ILE A 57 -9.35 -3.35 1.24
N LEU A 58 -9.69 -2.17 0.72
CA LEU A 58 -10.29 -1.10 1.54
C LEU A 58 -11.68 -1.48 2.04
N ASP A 59 -12.49 -2.14 1.20
CA ASP A 59 -13.81 -2.64 1.59
C ASP A 59 -13.71 -3.70 2.69
N TYR A 60 -12.75 -4.62 2.57
CA TYR A 60 -12.45 -5.59 3.63
C TYR A 60 -12.11 -4.88 4.95
N LEU A 61 -11.17 -3.93 4.94
CA LEU A 61 -10.74 -3.23 6.16
C LEU A 61 -11.89 -2.48 6.85
N ARG A 62 -12.75 -1.83 6.07
CA ARG A 62 -13.94 -1.14 6.57
C ARG A 62 -14.97 -2.12 7.15
N ARG A 63 -15.21 -3.24 6.45
CA ARG A 63 -16.18 -4.26 6.87
C ARG A 63 -15.77 -4.96 8.16
N GLU A 64 -14.49 -5.30 8.31
CA GLU A 64 -13.96 -5.97 9.50
C GLU A 64 -13.85 -5.05 10.72
N LYS A 65 -14.06 -3.73 10.54
CA LYS A 65 -14.10 -2.72 11.61
C LYS A 65 -12.87 -2.77 12.53
N PHE A 66 -11.67 -2.75 11.93
CA PHE A 66 -10.43 -2.64 12.69
C PHE A 66 -10.49 -1.44 13.65
N PRO A 67 -10.28 -1.61 14.98
CA PRO A 67 -10.48 -0.56 15.97
C PRO A 67 -9.62 0.69 15.75
N ARG A 68 -8.45 0.52 15.12
CA ARG A 68 -7.45 1.59 14.91
C ARG A 68 -7.24 1.87 13.42
N LEU A 69 -8.33 1.87 12.64
CA LEU A 69 -8.29 2.17 11.21
C LEU A 69 -8.18 3.69 10.97
N CYS A 70 -7.18 4.12 10.22
CA CYS A 70 -7.00 5.50 9.79
C CYS A 70 -7.64 5.70 8.40
N ASP A 71 -8.98 5.65 8.34
CA ASP A 71 -9.74 5.86 7.10
C ASP A 71 -9.86 7.35 6.73
N ARG A 72 -8.81 7.86 6.09
CA ARG A 72 -8.78 9.25 5.58
C ARG A 72 -9.73 9.49 4.41
N ASP A 73 -10.35 8.47 3.84
CA ASP A 73 -11.22 8.58 2.67
C ASP A 73 -12.70 8.53 3.06
N ASN A 74 -13.02 8.42 4.36
CA ASN A 74 -14.39 8.49 4.84
C ASN A 74 -15.05 9.82 4.40
N PRO A 75 -16.19 9.76 3.68
CA PRO A 75 -16.88 10.94 3.16
C PRO A 75 -17.51 11.81 4.25
N GLU A 76 -17.72 11.28 5.46
CA GLU A 76 -18.31 12.02 6.59
C GLU A 76 -17.31 12.95 7.29
N LEU A 77 -16.01 12.83 6.98
CA LEU A 77 -14.96 13.63 7.61
C LEU A 77 -14.89 15.03 7.02
N SER A 78 -14.75 16.02 7.91
CA SER A 78 -14.28 17.35 7.55
C SER A 78 -12.85 17.32 7.00
N GLU A 79 -12.44 18.40 6.34
CA GLU A 79 -11.08 18.51 5.81
C GLU A 79 -10.02 18.50 6.93
N GLU A 80 -10.33 19.10 8.09
CA GLU A 80 -9.44 19.11 9.24
C GLU A 80 -9.22 17.71 9.81
N GLU A 81 -10.29 16.94 9.98
CA GLU A 81 -10.20 15.54 10.43
C GLU A 81 -9.45 14.67 9.43
N ARG A 82 -9.71 14.86 8.12
CA ARG A 82 -9.00 14.18 7.04
C ARG A 82 -7.50 14.43 7.09
N MET A 83 -7.09 15.68 7.31
CA MET A 83 -5.69 16.05 7.48
C MET A 83 -5.08 15.47 8.76
N GLU A 84 -5.80 15.46 9.87
CA GLU A 84 -5.33 14.88 11.14
C GLU A 84 -5.09 13.38 11.00
N ILE A 85 -6.06 12.64 10.45
CA ILE A 85 -5.92 11.20 10.16
C ILE A 85 -4.77 10.96 9.19
N GLY A 86 -4.64 11.81 8.15
CA GLY A 86 -3.52 11.75 7.20
C GLY A 86 -2.15 11.87 7.87
N ARG A 87 -1.99 12.73 8.88
CA ARG A 87 -0.73 12.84 9.65
C ARG A 87 -0.53 11.65 10.59
N LYS A 88 -1.60 11.16 11.24
CA LYS A 88 -1.56 9.97 12.10
C LYS A 88 -1.14 8.71 11.33
N ALA A 89 -1.44 8.65 10.03
CA ALA A 89 -1.04 7.53 9.16
C ALA A 89 0.48 7.33 9.10
N PHE A 90 1.29 8.37 9.31
CA PHE A 90 2.76 8.30 9.20
C PHE A 90 3.43 7.51 10.32
N SER A 91 2.71 7.22 11.41
CA SER A 91 3.20 6.40 12.54
C SER A 91 2.38 5.12 12.74
N ALA A 92 1.62 4.70 11.71
CA ALA A 92 0.83 3.48 11.76
C ALA A 92 1.69 2.22 11.93
N ASP A 93 1.09 1.12 12.40
CA ASP A 93 1.76 -0.17 12.43
C ASP A 93 1.89 -0.74 11.01
N VAL A 94 0.85 -0.56 10.20
CA VAL A 94 0.82 -0.98 8.79
C VAL A 94 0.33 0.16 7.91
N PHE A 95 1.01 0.37 6.79
CA PHE A 95 0.57 1.28 5.74
C PHE A 95 0.51 0.58 4.38
N LEU A 96 -0.65 0.68 3.74
CA LEU A 96 -0.91 0.06 2.45
C LEU A 96 -0.89 1.15 1.36
N THR A 97 -0.25 0.87 0.23
CA THR A 97 -0.24 1.81 -0.90
C THR A 97 0.00 1.06 -2.20
N SER A 98 -0.13 1.77 -3.32
CA SER A 98 0.48 1.37 -4.59
C SER A 98 1.56 2.36 -5.02
N ALA A 99 2.27 1.99 -6.08
CA ALA A 99 3.19 2.86 -6.79
C ALA A 99 2.58 3.27 -8.14
N ASN A 100 3.00 4.42 -8.68
CA ASN A 100 2.66 4.79 -10.05
C ASN A 100 3.48 3.97 -11.07
N ALA A 101 4.73 3.66 -10.71
CA ALA A 101 5.58 2.75 -11.46
C ALA A 101 6.57 2.06 -10.51
N ILE A 102 6.96 0.83 -10.88
CA ILE A 102 8.08 0.12 -10.28
C ILE A 102 8.95 -0.37 -11.43
N THR A 103 10.23 -0.05 -11.38
CA THR A 103 11.19 -0.43 -12.41
C THR A 103 11.89 -1.73 -12.02
N GLU A 104 12.41 -2.47 -12.99
CA GLU A 104 13.11 -3.75 -12.75
C GLU A 104 14.39 -3.58 -11.92
N ASP A 105 15.02 -2.40 -11.95
CA ASP A 105 16.16 -2.03 -11.10
C ASP A 105 15.76 -1.68 -9.65
N GLY A 106 14.47 -1.79 -9.30
CA GLY A 106 13.97 -1.68 -7.93
C GLY A 106 13.63 -0.25 -7.49
N LEU A 107 13.40 0.67 -8.44
CA LEU A 107 12.95 2.03 -8.12
C LEU A 107 11.43 2.05 -7.98
N ILE A 108 10.95 2.69 -6.91
CA ILE A 108 9.53 2.92 -6.66
C ILE A 108 9.23 4.39 -6.96
N VAL A 109 8.32 4.64 -7.90
CA VAL A 109 7.93 5.99 -8.32
C VAL A 109 6.52 6.32 -7.84
N ASN A 110 6.39 7.40 -7.09
CA ASN A 110 5.12 7.99 -6.69
C ASN A 110 5.06 9.47 -7.07
N ILE A 111 3.98 9.87 -7.74
CA ILE A 111 3.65 11.26 -8.03
C ILE A 111 2.58 11.69 -7.03
N ASP A 112 2.93 12.55 -6.09
CA ASP A 112 2.08 12.91 -4.95
C ASP A 112 1.91 14.42 -4.81
N GLY A 113 0.70 14.94 -5.05
CA GLY A 113 0.40 16.35 -4.80
C GLY A 113 0.39 16.70 -3.31
N ALA A 114 -0.28 15.88 -2.50
CA ALA A 114 -0.38 16.08 -1.04
C ALA A 114 0.74 15.37 -0.25
N GLY A 115 1.64 14.63 -0.91
CA GLY A 115 2.74 13.90 -0.28
C GLY A 115 2.32 12.70 0.59
N ASN A 116 1.07 12.26 0.55
CA ASN A 116 0.54 11.30 1.53
C ASN A 116 1.09 9.87 1.41
N ARG A 117 1.60 9.46 0.24
CA ARG A 117 2.31 8.17 0.09
C ARG A 117 3.79 8.37 0.35
N VAL A 118 4.41 9.37 -0.28
CA VAL A 118 5.86 9.61 -0.19
C VAL A 118 6.29 9.83 1.27
N VAL A 119 5.59 10.67 2.04
CA VAL A 119 5.97 10.94 3.44
C VAL A 119 5.87 9.69 4.30
N ALA A 120 4.79 8.90 4.16
CA ALA A 120 4.61 7.67 4.91
C ALA A 120 5.69 6.63 4.56
N THR A 121 6.01 6.48 3.28
CA THR A 121 6.81 5.35 2.77
C THR A 121 8.32 5.54 2.94
N ILE A 122 8.82 6.76 3.19
CA ILE A 122 10.26 7.01 3.37
C ILE A 122 10.77 6.48 4.73
N PHE A 123 10.11 6.83 5.83
CA PHE A 123 10.54 6.43 7.18
C PHE A 123 9.41 5.86 8.04
N GLY A 124 8.16 6.21 7.76
CA GLY A 124 7.12 6.24 8.78
C GLY A 124 6.69 4.88 9.32
N PRO A 125 5.61 4.27 8.80
CA PRO A 125 4.97 3.11 9.41
C PRO A 125 5.91 1.92 9.62
N LYS A 126 5.66 1.11 10.66
CA LYS A 126 6.53 -0.04 11.00
C LYS A 126 6.64 -1.06 9.85
N LYS A 127 5.56 -1.22 9.09
CA LYS A 127 5.51 -2.05 7.89
C LYS A 127 4.74 -1.34 6.79
N VAL A 128 5.35 -1.30 5.60
CA VAL A 128 4.73 -0.74 4.40
C VAL A 128 4.54 -1.87 3.40
N TYR A 129 3.33 -1.97 2.84
CA TYR A 129 3.05 -2.86 1.72
C TYR A 129 2.76 -2.01 0.47
N PHE A 130 3.56 -2.23 -0.57
CA PHE A 130 3.27 -1.78 -1.92
C PHE A 130 2.54 -2.90 -2.68
N ILE A 131 1.29 -2.64 -3.04
CA ILE A 131 0.47 -3.54 -3.86
C ILE A 131 0.40 -2.90 -5.25
N PHE A 132 0.75 -3.67 -6.29
CA PHE A 132 0.76 -3.19 -7.65
C PHE A 132 0.45 -4.33 -8.62
N ASN A 133 -0.10 -3.96 -9.77
CA ASN A 133 -0.33 -4.88 -10.88
C ASN A 133 0.86 -4.79 -11.84
N HIS A 134 1.12 -5.86 -12.59
CA HIS A 134 2.24 -5.94 -13.55
C HIS A 134 1.82 -5.75 -15.01
N TYR A 135 0.64 -5.15 -15.26
CA TYR A 135 0.23 -4.74 -16.60
C TYR A 135 0.79 -3.35 -16.89
N PHE A 136 1.71 -3.27 -17.85
CA PHE A 136 2.44 -2.06 -18.19
C PHE A 136 1.52 -0.87 -18.53
N VAL A 137 1.94 0.31 -18.08
CA VAL A 137 1.63 1.61 -18.71
C VAL A 137 2.68 1.88 -19.78
#